data_AF-B4I0E5-F1
#
_entry.id   AF-B4I0E5-F1
#
_cell.length_a   1.000
_cell.length_b   1.000
_cell.length_c   1.000
_cell.angle_alpha   90.00
_cell.angle_beta   90.00
_cell.angle_gamma   90.00
#
_symmetry.space_group_name_H-M   'P 1'
#
loop_
_entity.id
_entity.type
_entity.pdbx_description
1 polymer ?
#
loop_
_entity_poly.entity_id
_entity_poly.type
_entity_poly.pdbx_seq_one_letter_code
_entity_poly.pdbx_strand_id
1 'polypeptide(L)'
;MAALFRRFLWLISVALVLTDDNSDENAFYIAGVVEYRPTFMGGTSEQLLQANLAGYLEIMASGNGTTDIIVFPEATLNSVVTLTAVPKFTEQSLCEEQVGDDPEIAPFLRSLACAAREYSTYLVVNVKERAVEQCTSDETCSSRGYSIHNTNVVFDRQGAVISRYRKWNLYLEPSTNRTESPEIATFTTDFNVTFGHFICFDMLFYTPAQDLVEQLGIRHVIVTKMFNSELPFLTASQFQQGWAWANRVNLLASGGSLPQGGMSGSGIYAGQQGALARLMITDELEGQRMLLLAKVPLNPEEPIATDEILEPENTTPVKLKLLQQPELKNFTTWELPMVRGSSVDKRICQEDLCCEFRVTWTLEDTQPEYNYRLGVWVGRRRYEEEQYSAIRLCGLFACKGANVESCGLVSEQEVHLQDHRVVFTDLQILGEFVRRPRCLILPSTLSSSSFYALQPSQLAWSMEELVNVTRIKMELRQPHSQLMTFAIYGNYFDEYANGAAGRLGNLLFLLITPLIMMHLFRE
;
A
#
# COMPACT_ATOMS: atom_id res chain seq x y z
N MET A 1 73.39 40.66 -23.06
CA MET A 1 73.54 39.20 -22.90
C MET A 1 72.83 38.81 -21.60
N ALA A 2 71.87 37.89 -21.68
CA ALA A 2 71.08 37.25 -20.59
C ALA A 2 70.12 38.17 -19.78
N ALA A 3 68.79 38.09 -19.94
CA ALA A 3 67.85 37.01 -19.54
C ALA A 3 67.48 37.13 -18.04
N LEU A 4 66.29 37.63 -17.67
CA LEU A 4 64.96 36.98 -17.61
C LEU A 4 64.57 36.63 -16.15
N PHE A 5 63.42 37.16 -15.75
CA PHE A 5 62.31 36.51 -15.05
C PHE A 5 62.12 36.56 -13.52
N ARG A 6 60.96 37.18 -13.22
CA ARG A 6 59.81 36.74 -12.41
C ARG A 6 59.76 37.04 -10.92
N ARG A 7 58.73 37.84 -10.62
CA ARG A 7 58.07 38.08 -9.33
C ARG A 7 57.58 36.76 -8.73
N PHE A 8 57.93 36.53 -7.47
CA PHE A 8 57.41 35.45 -6.63
C PHE A 8 56.25 36.00 -5.79
N LEU A 9 55.03 35.56 -6.09
CA LEU A 9 53.90 35.60 -5.15
C LEU A 9 53.85 34.24 -4.46
N TRP A 10 53.99 34.23 -3.15
CA TRP A 10 53.84 33.03 -2.33
C TRP A 10 52.34 32.69 -2.22
N LEU A 11 51.90 31.69 -2.98
CA LEU A 11 50.66 30.96 -2.74
C LEU A 11 50.95 29.89 -1.67
N ILE A 12 50.35 30.06 -0.49
CA ILE A 12 50.32 29.02 0.54
C ILE A 12 49.35 27.94 0.04
N SER A 13 49.90 26.80 -0.36
CA SER A 13 49.16 25.59 -0.67
C SER A 13 48.64 24.98 0.63
N VAL A 14 47.39 25.23 0.98
CA VAL A 14 46.66 24.39 1.93
C VAL A 14 46.29 23.12 1.17
N ALA A 15 47.08 22.06 1.37
CA ALA A 15 46.62 20.72 1.07
C ALA A 15 45.51 20.39 2.06
N LEU A 16 44.25 20.58 1.66
CA LEU A 16 43.14 19.87 2.28
C LEU A 16 43.34 18.40 1.93
N VAL A 17 43.93 17.67 2.87
CA VAL A 17 43.67 16.25 3.01
C VAL A 17 42.17 16.14 3.20
N LEU A 18 41.45 15.79 2.13
CA LEU A 18 40.14 15.19 2.26
C LEU A 18 40.40 13.87 2.99
N THR A 19 40.35 13.92 4.32
CA THR A 19 40.02 12.73 5.08
C THR A 19 38.65 12.33 4.57
N ASP A 20 38.65 11.24 3.80
CA ASP A 20 37.48 10.42 3.56
C ASP A 20 36.98 10.03 4.95
N ASP A 21 36.09 10.86 5.49
CA ASP A 21 35.36 10.52 6.69
C ASP A 21 34.36 9.47 6.21
N ASN A 22 34.85 8.23 6.21
CA ASN A 22 34.06 7.03 6.03
C ASN A 22 33.17 6.90 7.28
N SER A 23 32.20 7.82 7.39
CA SER A 23 31.02 7.63 8.19
C SER A 23 30.09 6.73 7.36
N ASP A 24 30.06 5.45 7.69
CA ASP A 24 28.93 4.55 7.45
C ASP A 24 27.67 5.08 8.21
N GLU A 25 27.31 6.35 7.98
CA GLU A 25 26.14 7.01 8.54
C GLU A 25 25.01 6.87 7.53
N ASN A 26 24.16 5.87 7.77
CA ASN A 26 22.88 5.55 7.11
C ASN A 26 22.89 5.71 5.58
N ALA A 27 23.07 4.61 4.85
CA ALA A 27 22.92 4.63 3.41
C ALA A 27 21.42 4.77 3.02
N PHE A 28 21.12 5.61 2.02
CA PHE A 28 19.75 5.87 1.54
C PHE A 28 19.68 5.83 0.01
N TYR A 29 18.47 5.64 -0.53
CA TYR A 29 18.11 5.97 -1.92
C TYR A 29 17.02 7.04 -1.95
N ILE A 30 16.92 7.80 -3.04
CA ILE A 30 15.90 8.83 -3.24
C ILE A 30 14.73 8.22 -4.02
N ALA A 31 13.60 8.07 -3.35
CA ALA A 31 12.37 7.56 -3.95
C ALA A 31 11.42 8.69 -4.34
N GLY A 32 10.81 8.55 -5.51
CA GLY A 32 9.68 9.35 -5.97
C GLY A 32 8.43 8.48 -6.10
N VAL A 33 7.33 8.86 -5.44
CA VAL A 33 6.00 8.26 -5.68
C VAL A 33 5.06 9.33 -6.20
N VAL A 34 4.28 8.96 -7.22
CA VAL A 34 3.39 9.91 -7.88
C VAL A 34 1.96 9.71 -7.37
N GLU A 35 1.32 10.79 -6.94
CA GLU A 35 -0.14 10.90 -6.87
C GLU A 35 -0.58 11.46 -8.23
N TYR A 36 -1.38 10.71 -9.00
CA TYR A 36 -1.66 11.07 -10.39
C TYR A 36 -3.14 11.18 -10.72
N ARG A 37 -3.60 12.36 -11.11
CA ARG A 37 -4.91 12.56 -11.74
C ARG A 37 -4.86 12.20 -13.24
N PRO A 38 -5.53 11.10 -13.67
CA PRO A 38 -5.65 10.80 -15.08
C PRO A 38 -6.62 11.74 -15.79
N THR A 39 -6.36 11.99 -17.06
CA THR A 39 -7.35 12.51 -18.00
C THR A 39 -8.12 11.32 -18.57
N PHE A 40 -9.42 11.24 -18.26
CA PHE A 40 -10.28 10.09 -18.63
C PHE A 40 -11.54 10.49 -19.41
N MET A 41 -11.74 11.79 -19.68
CA MET A 41 -12.85 12.32 -20.48
C MET A 41 -12.38 13.47 -21.37
N GLY A 42 -13.18 13.82 -22.39
CA GLY A 42 -12.94 15.01 -23.22
C GLY A 42 -12.12 14.76 -24.50
N GLY A 43 -11.99 13.52 -24.96
CA GLY A 43 -11.27 13.17 -26.20
C GLY A 43 -11.42 11.71 -26.60
N THR A 44 -10.77 11.32 -27.70
CA THR A 44 -10.62 9.91 -28.12
C THR A 44 -9.65 9.18 -27.20
N SER A 45 -9.66 7.84 -27.21
CA SER A 45 -8.76 7.02 -26.38
C SER A 45 -7.28 7.33 -26.61
N GLU A 46 -6.87 7.58 -27.86
CA GLU A 46 -5.52 8.02 -28.20
C GLU A 46 -5.19 9.40 -27.62
N GLN A 47 -6.12 10.36 -27.70
CA GLN A 47 -5.90 11.70 -27.13
C GLN A 47 -5.77 11.65 -25.61
N LEU A 48 -6.57 10.81 -24.95
CA LEU A 48 -6.50 10.59 -23.50
C LEU A 48 -5.16 9.94 -23.10
N LEU A 49 -4.74 8.90 -23.83
CA LEU A 49 -3.42 8.29 -23.64
C LEU A 49 -2.29 9.30 -23.82
N GLN A 50 -2.32 10.12 -24.87
CA GLN A 50 -1.30 11.15 -25.12
C GLN A 50 -1.27 12.19 -24.00
N ALA A 51 -2.42 12.64 -23.52
CA ALA A 51 -2.51 13.59 -22.42
C ALA A 51 -1.99 13.00 -21.10
N ASN A 52 -2.18 11.70 -20.87
CA ASN A 52 -1.63 11.02 -19.70
C ASN A 52 -0.12 10.79 -19.82
N LEU A 53 0.35 10.34 -20.98
CA LEU A 53 1.79 10.19 -21.24
C LEU A 53 2.52 11.52 -21.08
N ALA A 54 1.98 12.62 -21.60
CA ALA A 54 2.57 13.95 -21.43
C ALA A 54 2.70 14.33 -19.95
N GLY A 55 1.68 14.03 -19.13
CA GLY A 55 1.73 14.27 -17.68
C GLY A 55 2.76 13.40 -16.96
N TYR A 56 2.96 12.15 -17.38
CA TYR A 56 4.02 11.28 -16.85
C TYR A 56 5.39 11.88 -17.14
N LEU A 57 5.64 12.27 -18.39
CA LEU A 57 6.92 12.83 -18.82
C LEU A 57 7.23 14.17 -18.15
N GLU A 58 6.21 15.03 -17.95
CA GLU A 58 6.35 16.28 -17.21
C GLU A 58 6.77 16.06 -15.74
N ILE A 59 6.18 15.03 -15.09
CA ILE A 59 6.54 14.68 -13.72
C ILE A 59 7.95 14.08 -13.64
N MET A 60 8.34 13.23 -14.60
CA MET A 60 9.70 12.71 -14.65
C MET A 60 10.73 13.83 -14.83
N ALA A 61 10.41 14.80 -15.70
CA ALA A 61 11.24 15.98 -15.90
C ALA A 61 11.38 16.84 -14.63
N SER A 62 10.32 16.96 -13.82
CA SER A 62 10.37 17.73 -12.57
C SER A 62 11.26 17.08 -11.50
N GLY A 63 11.42 15.76 -11.53
CA GLY A 63 12.41 15.04 -10.72
C GLY A 63 13.86 15.35 -11.11
N ASN A 64 14.10 15.88 -12.32
CA ASN A 64 15.38 16.39 -12.81
C ASN A 64 16.59 15.45 -12.57
N GLY A 65 16.39 14.14 -12.72
CA GLY A 65 17.42 13.12 -12.53
C GLY A 65 17.94 12.97 -11.09
N THR A 66 17.23 13.53 -10.10
CA THR A 66 17.61 13.44 -8.68
C THR A 66 17.07 12.20 -7.97
N THR A 67 16.23 11.42 -8.65
CA THR A 67 15.54 10.26 -8.07
C THR A 67 16.17 8.96 -8.52
N ASP A 68 16.39 8.05 -7.59
CA ASP A 68 16.84 6.70 -7.90
C ASP A 68 15.71 5.86 -8.49
N ILE A 69 14.48 6.07 -8.03
CA ILE A 69 13.29 5.37 -8.53
C ILE A 69 12.07 6.29 -8.54
N ILE A 70 11.26 6.23 -9.61
CA ILE A 70 9.94 6.85 -9.70
C ILE A 70 8.87 5.79 -9.92
N VAL A 71 7.80 5.84 -9.12
CA VAL A 71 6.65 4.93 -9.20
C VAL A 71 5.40 5.70 -9.60
N PHE A 72 4.72 5.23 -10.65
CA PHE A 72 3.44 5.75 -11.12
C PHE A 72 2.26 4.83 -10.76
N PRO A 73 1.03 5.37 -10.67
CA PRO A 73 -0.11 4.60 -10.18
C PRO A 73 -0.71 3.60 -11.18
N GLU A 74 -1.48 2.67 -10.63
CA GLU A 74 -2.33 1.76 -11.39
C GLU A 74 -3.37 2.51 -12.23
N ALA A 75 -3.66 2.03 -13.44
CA ALA A 75 -4.79 2.44 -14.28
C ALA A 75 -4.88 3.95 -14.59
N THR A 76 -3.73 4.64 -14.69
CA THR A 76 -3.69 6.09 -14.99
C THR A 76 -3.07 6.47 -16.35
N LEU A 77 -2.55 5.50 -17.12
CA LEU A 77 -1.87 5.75 -18.40
C LEU A 77 -2.73 5.38 -19.62
N ASN A 78 -2.84 4.08 -19.92
CA ASN A 78 -3.59 3.53 -21.06
C ASN A 78 -4.84 2.77 -20.61
N SER A 79 -5.63 2.26 -21.56
CA SER A 79 -6.86 1.52 -21.28
C SER A 79 -7.01 0.27 -22.14
N VAL A 80 -8.11 -0.46 -21.97
CA VAL A 80 -8.40 -1.72 -22.69
C VAL A 80 -8.55 -1.57 -24.21
N VAL A 81 -8.56 -0.33 -24.72
CA VAL A 81 -8.60 -0.03 -26.16
C VAL A 81 -7.28 0.50 -26.71
N THR A 82 -6.32 0.85 -25.84
CA THR A 82 -4.99 1.38 -26.19
C THR A 82 -3.90 0.49 -25.60
N LEU A 83 -4.00 -0.81 -25.88
CA LEU A 83 -3.14 -1.86 -25.31
C LEU A 83 -1.68 -1.76 -25.79
N THR A 84 -0.77 -2.42 -25.08
CA THR A 84 0.63 -2.64 -25.48
C THR A 84 1.06 -4.07 -25.14
N ALA A 85 1.92 -4.68 -25.96
CA ALA A 85 2.69 -5.82 -25.51
C ALA A 85 3.73 -5.36 -24.46
N VAL A 86 4.04 -6.23 -23.51
CA VAL A 86 5.04 -5.99 -22.45
C VAL A 86 5.99 -7.19 -22.38
N PRO A 87 7.26 -7.01 -22.80
CA PRO A 87 8.29 -8.03 -22.63
C PRO A 87 8.43 -8.44 -21.17
N LYS A 88 8.73 -9.71 -20.90
CA LYS A 88 9.02 -10.16 -19.54
C LYS A 88 10.34 -9.58 -19.03
N PHE A 89 11.31 -9.46 -19.92
CA PHE A 89 12.65 -8.94 -19.68
C PHE A 89 13.25 -8.48 -21.01
N THR A 90 14.11 -7.46 -21.00
CA THR A 90 14.95 -7.08 -22.15
C THR A 90 16.40 -6.86 -21.71
N GLU A 91 17.37 -7.34 -22.49
CA GLU A 91 18.80 -7.06 -22.24
C GLU A 91 19.19 -5.62 -22.63
N GLN A 92 18.49 -5.07 -23.63
CA GLN A 92 18.71 -3.73 -24.16
C GLN A 92 17.53 -2.82 -23.83
N SER A 93 17.77 -1.52 -23.95
CA SER A 93 16.74 -0.49 -23.77
C SER A 93 15.59 -0.68 -24.75
N LEU A 94 14.35 -0.49 -24.28
CA LEU A 94 13.18 -0.40 -25.16
C LEU A 94 13.01 0.98 -25.83
N CYS A 95 13.86 1.95 -25.49
CA CYS A 95 13.77 3.30 -26.04
C CYS A 95 13.89 3.30 -27.57
N GLU A 96 14.88 2.60 -28.11
CA GLU A 96 14.98 2.32 -29.54
C GLU A 96 14.31 1.01 -29.90
N GLU A 97 13.71 0.96 -31.08
CA GLU A 97 13.21 -0.28 -31.66
C GLU A 97 14.37 -1.21 -32.04
N GLN A 98 14.32 -2.44 -31.53
CA GLN A 98 15.30 -3.48 -31.82
C GLN A 98 14.72 -4.54 -32.76
N VAL A 99 15.61 -5.21 -33.50
CA VAL A 99 15.22 -6.32 -34.36
C VAL A 99 14.71 -7.47 -33.48
N GLY A 100 13.47 -7.90 -33.72
CA GLY A 100 12.83 -8.98 -32.96
C GLY A 100 11.98 -8.52 -31.79
N ASP A 101 11.87 -7.20 -31.57
CA ASP A 101 10.86 -6.64 -30.67
C ASP A 101 9.45 -7.07 -31.11
N ASP A 102 8.57 -7.28 -30.14
CA ASP A 102 7.16 -7.54 -30.42
C ASP A 102 6.55 -6.30 -31.10
N PRO A 103 5.95 -6.44 -32.31
CA PRO A 103 5.39 -5.31 -33.06
C PRO A 103 4.20 -4.66 -32.36
N GLU A 104 3.59 -5.31 -31.36
CA GLU A 104 2.51 -4.76 -30.54
C GLU A 104 3.03 -3.93 -29.35
N ILE A 105 4.36 -3.77 -29.18
CA ILE A 105 4.92 -2.81 -28.22
C ILE A 105 4.57 -1.40 -28.66
N ALA A 106 3.71 -0.75 -27.89
CA ALA A 106 3.19 0.56 -28.25
C ALA A 106 4.25 1.66 -28.11
N PRO A 107 4.23 2.70 -28.96
CA PRO A 107 5.20 3.80 -28.91
C PRO A 107 5.29 4.49 -27.54
N PHE A 108 4.18 4.59 -26.79
CA PHE A 108 4.20 5.22 -25.47
C PHE A 108 5.07 4.47 -24.47
N LEU A 109 5.17 3.14 -24.57
CA LEU A 109 6.00 2.33 -23.68
C LEU A 109 7.49 2.58 -23.96
N ARG A 110 7.85 2.77 -25.24
CA ARG A 110 9.20 3.19 -25.65
C ARG A 110 9.54 4.59 -25.17
N SER A 111 8.60 5.54 -25.25
CA SER A 111 8.79 6.89 -24.72
C SER A 111 9.12 6.88 -23.22
N LEU A 112 8.48 6.00 -22.44
CA LEU A 112 8.76 5.84 -21.01
C LEU A 112 10.14 5.22 -20.76
N ALA A 113 10.55 4.22 -21.55
CA ALA A 113 11.91 3.67 -21.53
C ALA A 113 12.96 4.76 -21.84
N CYS A 114 12.70 5.61 -22.82
CA CYS A 114 13.57 6.74 -23.15
C CYS A 114 13.68 7.73 -21.98
N ALA A 115 12.56 8.06 -21.34
CA ALA A 115 12.55 8.97 -20.19
C ALA A 115 13.29 8.38 -18.97
N ALA A 116 13.13 7.07 -18.70
CA ALA A 116 13.88 6.40 -17.64
C ALA A 116 15.39 6.50 -17.87
N ARG A 117 15.82 6.33 -19.13
CA ARG A 117 17.21 6.50 -19.55
C ARG A 117 17.70 7.96 -19.45
N GLU A 118 16.91 8.90 -19.95
CA GLU A 118 17.24 10.32 -19.96
C GLU A 118 17.48 10.86 -18.55
N TYR A 119 16.59 10.51 -17.60
CA TYR A 119 16.71 10.92 -16.20
C TYR A 119 17.49 9.92 -15.34
N SER A 120 18.03 8.86 -15.94
CA SER A 120 18.82 7.82 -15.26
C SER A 120 18.14 7.31 -13.98
N THR A 121 16.84 6.99 -14.05
CA THR A 121 16.02 6.57 -12.90
C THR A 121 15.38 5.22 -13.15
N TYR A 122 15.22 4.39 -12.11
CA TYR A 122 14.33 3.23 -12.21
C TYR A 122 12.89 3.71 -12.33
N LEU A 123 12.14 3.17 -13.28
CA LEU A 123 10.77 3.62 -13.53
C LEU A 123 9.80 2.45 -13.38
N VAL A 124 8.78 2.63 -12.53
CA VAL A 124 7.70 1.66 -12.36
C VAL A 124 6.40 2.28 -12.84
N VAL A 125 5.77 1.65 -13.83
CA VAL A 125 4.50 2.09 -14.42
C VAL A 125 3.52 0.95 -14.48
N ASN A 126 2.23 1.28 -14.54
CA ASN A 126 1.16 0.32 -14.74
C ASN A 126 0.48 0.54 -16.10
N VAL A 127 0.22 -0.56 -16.82
CA VAL A 127 -0.39 -0.55 -18.15
C VAL A 127 -1.44 -1.65 -18.28
N LYS A 128 -2.39 -1.44 -19.20
CA LYS A 128 -3.19 -2.52 -19.78
C LYS A 128 -2.38 -3.20 -20.87
N GLU A 129 -1.91 -4.40 -20.54
CA GLU A 129 -1.09 -5.25 -21.40
C GLU A 129 -1.97 -6.09 -22.32
N ARG A 130 -1.53 -6.25 -23.58
CA ARG A 130 -1.96 -7.32 -24.49
C ARG A 130 -0.94 -8.44 -24.44
N ALA A 131 -1.39 -9.66 -24.14
CA ALA A 131 -0.56 -10.86 -24.18
C ALA A 131 -1.14 -11.86 -25.18
N VAL A 132 -0.33 -12.29 -26.16
CA VAL A 132 -0.75 -13.33 -27.12
C VAL A 132 -1.06 -14.63 -26.37
N GLU A 133 -2.20 -15.23 -26.69
CA GLU A 133 -2.58 -16.52 -26.13
C GLU A 133 -1.75 -17.65 -26.76
N GLN A 134 -1.09 -18.45 -25.94
CA GLN A 134 -0.37 -19.64 -26.39
C GLN A 134 -1.28 -20.86 -26.25
N CYS A 135 -2.17 -21.06 -27.22
CA CYS A 135 -3.05 -22.22 -27.21
C CYS A 135 -2.38 -23.42 -27.85
N THR A 136 -2.39 -24.55 -27.15
CA THR A 136 -2.04 -25.86 -27.74
C THR A 136 -3.19 -26.35 -28.64
N SER A 137 -2.95 -27.36 -29.48
CA SER A 137 -3.95 -27.88 -30.42
C SER A 137 -5.26 -28.34 -29.78
N ASP A 138 -5.24 -28.61 -28.47
CA ASP A 138 -6.37 -29.13 -27.69
C ASP A 138 -7.13 -28.03 -26.92
N GLU A 139 -6.64 -26.79 -26.94
CA GLU A 139 -7.26 -25.63 -26.31
C GLU A 139 -7.71 -24.60 -27.35
N THR A 140 -8.97 -24.20 -27.30
CA THR A 140 -9.47 -23.13 -28.17
C THR A 140 -9.13 -21.77 -27.56
N CYS A 141 -8.25 -21.01 -28.22
CA CYS A 141 -8.03 -19.59 -27.94
C CYS A 141 -9.35 -18.81 -27.95
N SER A 142 -9.37 -17.70 -27.22
CA SER A 142 -10.41 -16.70 -27.37
C SER A 142 -10.50 -16.25 -28.82
N SER A 143 -11.68 -15.82 -29.27
CA SER A 143 -11.88 -15.32 -30.63
C SER A 143 -11.00 -14.11 -30.97
N ARG A 144 -10.46 -13.43 -29.95
CA ARG A 144 -9.53 -12.30 -30.11
C ARG A 144 -8.07 -12.74 -30.24
N GLY A 145 -7.70 -13.93 -29.77
CA GLY A 145 -6.33 -14.46 -29.81
C GLY A 145 -5.34 -13.79 -28.85
N TYR A 146 -5.83 -13.03 -27.87
CA TYR A 146 -5.00 -12.40 -26.84
C TYR A 146 -5.79 -12.19 -25.54
N SER A 147 -5.05 -12.25 -24.43
CA SER A 147 -5.51 -11.86 -23.09
C SER A 147 -5.12 -10.43 -22.77
N ILE A 148 -5.92 -9.78 -21.93
CA ILE A 148 -5.65 -8.42 -21.44
C ILE A 148 -5.25 -8.51 -19.97
N HIS A 149 -4.12 -7.95 -19.56
CA HIS A 149 -3.69 -7.95 -18.18
C HIS A 149 -3.54 -6.54 -17.60
N ASN A 150 -3.72 -6.42 -16.29
CA ASN A 150 -3.33 -5.25 -15.51
C ASN A 150 -1.89 -5.49 -15.06
N THR A 151 -0.95 -4.70 -15.58
CA THR A 151 0.45 -5.08 -15.56
C THR A 151 1.35 -3.95 -15.08
N ASN A 152 2.16 -4.20 -14.06
CA ASN A 152 3.30 -3.37 -13.72
C ASN A 152 4.49 -3.72 -14.62
N VAL A 153 5.21 -2.69 -15.05
CA VAL A 153 6.44 -2.77 -15.83
C VAL A 153 7.52 -1.98 -15.10
N VAL A 154 8.70 -2.58 -14.96
CA VAL A 154 9.86 -1.94 -14.33
C VAL A 154 10.94 -1.74 -15.37
N PHE A 155 11.35 -0.49 -15.56
CA PHE A 155 12.52 -0.12 -16.35
C PHE A 155 13.71 0.17 -15.44
N ASP A 156 14.91 -0.23 -15.87
CA ASP A 156 16.15 0.24 -15.27
C ASP A 156 16.53 1.65 -15.73
N ARG A 157 17.66 2.15 -15.21
CA ARG A 157 18.22 3.47 -15.57
C ARG A 157 18.66 3.57 -17.04
N GLN A 158 18.68 2.47 -17.79
CA GLN A 158 18.99 2.45 -19.22
C GLN A 158 17.72 2.30 -20.07
N GLY A 159 16.55 2.13 -19.46
CA GLY A 159 15.28 1.91 -20.14
C GLY A 159 15.05 0.47 -20.58
N ALA A 160 15.81 -0.50 -20.05
CA ALA A 160 15.54 -1.93 -20.28
C ALA A 160 14.47 -2.42 -19.30
N VAL A 161 13.61 -3.34 -19.74
CA VAL A 161 12.58 -3.94 -18.87
C VAL A 161 13.24 -5.03 -18.03
N ILE A 162 13.27 -4.81 -16.71
CA ILE A 162 13.92 -5.73 -15.77
C ILE A 162 12.93 -6.54 -14.93
N SER A 163 11.64 -6.16 -14.94
CA SER A 163 10.59 -6.91 -14.26
C SER A 163 9.21 -6.58 -14.82
N ARG A 164 8.31 -7.55 -14.74
CA ARG A 164 6.90 -7.44 -15.11
C ARG A 164 6.06 -8.21 -14.11
N TYR A 165 4.92 -7.66 -13.72
CA TYR A 165 3.96 -8.33 -12.85
C TYR A 165 2.54 -8.12 -13.35
N ARG A 166 1.77 -9.20 -13.50
CA ARG A 166 0.34 -9.16 -13.82
C ARG A 166 -0.49 -9.34 -12.55
N LYS A 167 -1.42 -8.41 -12.32
CA LYS A 167 -2.28 -8.38 -11.13
C LYS A 167 -2.98 -9.72 -10.91
N TRP A 168 -2.78 -10.29 -9.74
CA TRP A 168 -3.39 -11.57 -9.38
C TRP A 168 -4.80 -11.38 -8.82
N ASN A 169 -5.00 -10.50 -7.85
CA ASN A 169 -6.30 -10.28 -7.23
C ASN A 169 -7.02 -9.12 -7.92
N LEU A 170 -7.83 -9.43 -8.95
CA LEU A 170 -8.60 -8.43 -9.70
C LEU A 170 -9.72 -7.83 -8.83
N TYR A 171 -10.04 -6.55 -9.05
CA TYR A 171 -11.11 -5.86 -8.34
C TYR A 171 -11.96 -5.03 -9.33
N LEU A 172 -13.16 -5.53 -9.66
CA LEU A 172 -14.07 -4.91 -10.64
C LEU A 172 -13.42 -4.66 -12.02
N GLU A 173 -12.64 -5.64 -12.52
CA GLU A 173 -11.92 -5.56 -13.79
C GLU A 173 -12.42 -6.59 -14.83
N PRO A 174 -13.69 -6.54 -15.28
CA PRO A 174 -14.30 -7.61 -16.10
C PRO A 174 -13.66 -7.80 -17.47
N SER A 175 -12.90 -6.81 -17.95
CA SER A 175 -12.18 -6.85 -19.23
C SER A 175 -10.71 -7.26 -19.09
N THR A 176 -10.28 -7.71 -17.90
CA THR A 176 -8.92 -8.12 -17.60
C THR A 176 -8.90 -9.61 -17.22
N ASN A 177 -7.89 -10.32 -17.69
CA ASN A 177 -7.65 -11.72 -17.42
C ASN A 177 -6.67 -11.90 -16.25
N ARG A 178 -6.91 -12.92 -15.44
CA ARG A 178 -5.95 -13.44 -14.48
C ARG A 178 -4.95 -14.36 -15.20
N THR A 179 -3.74 -14.47 -14.70
CA THR A 179 -2.81 -15.54 -15.10
C THR A 179 -3.31 -16.90 -14.63
N GLU A 180 -2.72 -17.99 -15.12
CA GLU A 180 -3.04 -19.35 -14.65
C GLU A 180 -2.61 -19.57 -13.19
N SER A 181 -1.45 -19.00 -12.82
CA SER A 181 -0.88 -19.04 -11.48
C SER A 181 -0.36 -17.65 -11.07
N PRO A 182 -0.28 -17.35 -9.76
CA PRO A 182 0.22 -16.08 -9.28
C PRO A 182 1.70 -15.89 -9.65
N GLU A 183 2.02 -14.74 -10.23
CA GLU A 183 3.40 -14.34 -10.49
C GLU A 183 4.00 -13.74 -9.21
N ILE A 184 5.26 -14.05 -8.91
CA ILE A 184 6.04 -13.36 -7.87
C ILE A 184 7.12 -12.55 -8.57
N ALA A 185 6.99 -11.22 -8.54
CA ALA A 185 7.85 -10.33 -9.30
C ALA A 185 8.78 -9.53 -8.39
N THR A 186 10.07 -9.61 -8.70
CA THR A 186 11.13 -8.86 -8.04
C THR A 186 12.08 -8.26 -9.06
N PHE A 187 12.90 -7.29 -8.63
CA PHE A 187 14.06 -6.80 -9.36
C PHE A 187 15.11 -6.26 -8.39
N THR A 188 16.38 -6.29 -8.79
CA THR A 188 17.48 -5.76 -7.99
C THR A 188 18.09 -4.55 -8.67
N THR A 189 18.37 -3.51 -7.88
CA THR A 189 18.93 -2.24 -8.35
C THR A 189 20.46 -2.21 -8.24
N ASP A 190 21.07 -1.20 -8.87
CA ASP A 190 22.51 -0.91 -8.79
C ASP A 190 22.96 -0.44 -7.39
N PHE A 191 22.04 0.08 -6.57
CA PHE A 191 22.24 0.38 -5.15
C PHE A 191 21.92 -0.81 -4.23
N ASN A 192 21.96 -2.04 -4.77
CA ASN A 192 21.87 -3.31 -4.03
C ASN A 192 20.57 -3.48 -3.20
N VAL A 193 19.45 -2.94 -3.70
CA VAL A 193 18.13 -3.19 -3.12
C VAL A 193 17.34 -4.11 -4.04
N THR A 194 16.80 -5.19 -3.47
CA THR A 194 15.82 -6.03 -4.16
C THR A 194 14.41 -5.57 -3.79
N PHE A 195 13.68 -5.08 -4.79
CA PHE A 195 12.28 -4.72 -4.65
C PHE A 195 11.36 -5.89 -5.02
N GLY A 196 10.29 -6.04 -4.26
CA GLY A 196 9.08 -6.77 -4.69
C GLY A 196 8.01 -5.77 -5.12
N HIS A 197 7.18 -6.13 -6.09
CA HIS A 197 6.09 -5.24 -6.51
C HIS A 197 4.80 -6.00 -6.82
N PHE A 198 3.67 -5.37 -6.49
CA PHE A 198 2.33 -5.88 -6.76
C PHE A 198 1.35 -4.71 -7.00
N ILE A 199 0.06 -5.04 -7.24
CA ILE A 199 -0.92 -4.04 -7.67
C ILE A 199 -2.13 -4.03 -6.73
N CYS A 200 -2.32 -2.89 -6.06
CA CYS A 200 -3.56 -2.48 -5.39
C CYS A 200 -4.18 -3.55 -4.48
N PHE A 201 -5.24 -4.20 -4.96
CA PHE A 201 -6.04 -5.15 -4.21
C PHE A 201 -5.23 -6.37 -3.74
N ASP A 202 -4.11 -6.69 -4.41
CA ASP A 202 -3.16 -7.72 -3.97
C ASP A 202 -2.68 -7.52 -2.52
N MET A 203 -2.59 -6.28 -2.05
CA MET A 203 -2.11 -5.93 -0.71
C MET A 203 -2.97 -6.49 0.43
N LEU A 204 -4.23 -6.85 0.14
CA LEU A 204 -5.19 -7.38 1.10
C LEU A 204 -5.15 -8.92 1.23
N PHE A 205 -4.36 -9.59 0.39
CA PHE A 205 -4.26 -11.04 0.32
C PHE A 205 -2.85 -11.53 0.61
N TYR A 206 -2.74 -12.82 0.93
CA TYR A 206 -1.45 -13.44 1.18
C TYR A 206 -0.62 -13.49 -0.11
N THR A 207 -1.23 -13.98 -1.19
CA THR A 207 -0.56 -14.11 -2.47
C THR A 207 -0.93 -12.95 -3.40
N PRO A 208 0.06 -12.23 -3.97
CA PRO A 208 1.51 -12.40 -3.79
C PRO A 208 2.14 -11.53 -2.69
N ALA A 209 1.38 -10.62 -2.07
CA ALA A 209 1.93 -9.54 -1.27
C ALA A 209 2.71 -10.04 -0.03
N GLN A 210 2.17 -11.01 0.71
CA GLN A 210 2.87 -11.63 1.85
C GLN A 210 3.90 -12.67 1.40
N ASP A 211 3.71 -13.36 0.27
CA ASP A 211 4.72 -14.27 -0.28
C ASP A 211 6.07 -13.55 -0.48
N LEU A 212 6.05 -12.31 -1.00
CA LEU A 212 7.25 -11.48 -1.15
C LEU A 212 7.95 -11.22 0.20
N VAL A 213 7.20 -10.89 1.25
CA VAL A 213 7.78 -10.49 2.54
C VAL A 213 8.22 -11.70 3.37
N GLU A 214 7.33 -12.67 3.53
CA GLU A 214 7.52 -13.81 4.43
C GLU A 214 8.37 -14.91 3.81
N GLN A 215 8.15 -15.24 2.52
CA GLN A 215 8.85 -16.36 1.87
C GLN A 215 10.15 -15.93 1.19
N LEU A 216 10.17 -14.75 0.57
CA LEU A 216 11.35 -14.24 -0.12
C LEU A 216 12.18 -13.25 0.71
N GLY A 217 11.70 -12.85 1.89
CA GLY A 217 12.44 -11.93 2.75
C GLY A 217 12.59 -10.52 2.19
N ILE A 218 11.73 -10.11 1.24
CA ILE A 218 11.79 -8.78 0.64
C ILE A 218 11.45 -7.72 1.68
N ARG A 219 12.25 -6.64 1.70
CA ARG A 219 12.09 -5.52 2.63
C ARG A 219 11.87 -4.16 1.96
N HIS A 220 11.90 -4.11 0.63
CA HIS A 220 11.50 -2.95 -0.15
C HIS A 220 10.38 -3.38 -1.10
N VAL A 221 9.22 -2.74 -0.96
CA VAL A 221 7.99 -3.16 -1.62
C VAL A 221 7.39 -1.98 -2.35
N ILE A 222 6.90 -2.22 -3.55
CA ILE A 222 6.17 -1.24 -4.35
C ILE A 222 4.73 -1.71 -4.55
N VAL A 223 3.79 -0.79 -4.33
CA VAL A 223 2.39 -0.99 -4.69
C VAL A 223 1.92 0.15 -5.58
N THR A 224 1.56 -0.19 -6.82
CA THR A 224 0.82 0.72 -7.71
C THR A 224 -0.67 0.53 -7.44
N LYS A 225 -1.44 1.61 -7.31
CA LYS A 225 -2.84 1.47 -6.89
C LYS A 225 -3.80 2.55 -7.37
N MET A 226 -5.04 2.12 -7.59
CA MET A 226 -6.22 2.96 -7.75
C MET A 226 -7.24 2.51 -6.69
N PHE A 227 -7.09 3.03 -5.46
CA PHE A 227 -7.71 2.46 -4.26
C PHE A 227 -8.80 3.37 -3.70
N ASN A 228 -10.01 2.83 -3.55
CA ASN A 228 -11.12 3.52 -2.90
C ASN A 228 -10.95 3.46 -1.38
N SER A 229 -10.88 4.62 -0.73
CA SER A 229 -10.79 4.67 0.72
C SER A 229 -12.13 4.34 1.38
N GLU A 230 -12.06 3.53 2.44
CA GLU A 230 -13.23 3.13 3.23
C GLU A 230 -13.01 3.38 4.72
N LEU A 231 -14.00 3.98 5.37
CA LEU A 231 -14.01 4.17 6.81
C LEU A 231 -14.68 3.01 7.56
N PRO A 232 -14.26 2.73 8.80
CA PRO A 232 -13.25 3.49 9.56
C PRO A 232 -11.83 2.89 9.53
N PHE A 233 -11.61 1.77 8.81
CA PHE A 233 -10.40 0.94 8.99
C PHE A 233 -9.52 0.77 7.75
N LEU A 234 -9.96 1.26 6.58
CA LEU A 234 -9.36 0.91 5.29
C LEU A 234 -9.24 2.14 4.37
N THR A 235 -8.78 3.28 4.90
CA THR A 235 -8.32 4.38 4.04
C THR A 235 -6.94 4.05 3.47
N ALA A 236 -6.60 4.66 2.33
CA ALA A 236 -5.35 4.38 1.64
C ALA A 236 -4.12 4.59 2.54
N SER A 237 -3.96 5.77 3.14
CA SER A 237 -2.81 6.04 4.02
C SER A 237 -2.82 5.16 5.29
N GLN A 238 -3.99 4.97 5.89
CA GLN A 238 -4.16 4.14 7.09
C GLN A 238 -3.67 2.71 6.87
N PHE A 239 -4.15 2.08 5.80
CA PHE A 239 -3.81 0.70 5.52
C PHE A 239 -2.36 0.55 5.04
N GLN A 240 -1.89 1.46 4.19
CA GLN A 240 -0.51 1.43 3.68
C GLN A 240 0.52 1.52 4.80
N GLN A 241 0.37 2.51 5.70
CA GLN A 241 1.30 2.70 6.81
C GLN A 241 1.25 1.53 7.80
N GLY A 242 0.05 1.06 8.16
CA GLY A 242 -0.10 -0.09 9.05
C GLY A 242 0.49 -1.38 8.46
N TRP A 243 0.30 -1.60 7.16
CA TRP A 243 0.87 -2.77 6.46
C TRP A 243 2.40 -2.71 6.40
N ALA A 244 2.97 -1.53 6.08
CA ALA A 244 4.42 -1.33 6.08
C ALA A 244 5.02 -1.53 7.49
N TRP A 245 4.34 -1.01 8.51
CA TRP A 245 4.69 -1.16 9.93
C TRP A 245 4.75 -2.63 10.35
N ALA A 246 3.68 -3.38 10.08
CA ALA A 246 3.56 -4.78 10.52
C ALA A 246 4.56 -5.70 9.79
N ASN A 247 4.81 -5.44 8.51
CA ASN A 247 5.78 -6.21 7.71
C ASN A 247 7.24 -5.76 7.91
N ARG A 248 7.48 -4.61 8.55
CA ARG A 248 8.80 -3.97 8.70
C ARG A 248 9.49 -3.74 7.37
N VAL A 249 8.78 -3.13 6.42
CA VAL A 249 9.28 -2.89 5.07
C VAL A 249 9.24 -1.41 4.70
N ASN A 250 10.17 -1.02 3.83
CA ASN A 250 10.03 0.21 3.07
C ASN A 250 8.97 0.01 2.00
N LEU A 251 7.91 0.82 2.01
CA LEU A 251 6.79 0.73 1.08
C LEU A 251 6.70 2.01 0.23
N LEU A 252 6.77 1.84 -1.09
CA LEU A 252 6.48 2.89 -2.07
C LEU A 252 5.06 2.68 -2.61
N ALA A 253 4.10 3.48 -2.16
CA ALA A 253 2.70 3.38 -2.56
C ALA A 253 2.30 4.56 -3.46
N SER A 254 2.05 4.28 -4.73
CA SER A 254 1.71 5.30 -5.73
C SER A 254 0.25 5.18 -6.18
N GLY A 255 -0.52 6.25 -5.97
CA GLY A 255 -1.97 6.30 -6.05
C GLY A 255 -2.55 7.14 -7.17
N GLY A 256 -3.61 6.63 -7.80
CA GLY A 256 -4.44 7.46 -8.67
C GLY A 256 -5.24 8.48 -7.86
N SER A 257 -5.47 9.65 -8.46
CA SER A 257 -6.05 10.83 -7.82
C SER A 257 -7.37 11.23 -8.47
N LEU A 258 -8.46 10.75 -7.89
CA LEU A 258 -9.84 11.00 -8.29
C LEU A 258 -10.73 11.09 -7.04
N PRO A 259 -10.72 12.22 -6.31
CA PRO A 259 -11.41 12.35 -5.02
C PRO A 259 -12.92 12.06 -5.09
N GLN A 260 -13.59 12.44 -6.17
CA GLN A 260 -15.01 12.11 -6.40
C GLN A 260 -15.31 10.62 -6.52
N GLY A 261 -14.32 9.84 -6.95
CA GLY A 261 -14.39 8.37 -6.94
C GLY A 261 -13.86 7.75 -5.65
N GLY A 262 -13.42 8.55 -4.68
CA GLY A 262 -12.85 8.08 -3.41
C GLY A 262 -11.41 7.62 -3.49
N MET A 263 -10.71 8.01 -4.55
CA MET A 263 -9.34 7.59 -4.82
C MET A 263 -8.39 8.76 -4.56
N SER A 264 -7.59 8.63 -3.53
CA SER A 264 -6.39 9.41 -3.26
C SER A 264 -5.54 8.64 -2.24
N GLY A 265 -4.31 9.04 -1.99
CA GLY A 265 -3.48 8.45 -0.94
C GLY A 265 -2.23 7.81 -1.47
N SER A 266 -1.20 8.61 -1.69
CA SER A 266 0.13 8.14 -2.04
C SER A 266 1.07 8.33 -0.85
N GLY A 267 2.13 7.52 -0.75
CA GLY A 267 3.10 7.66 0.32
C GLY A 267 4.34 6.80 0.20
N ILE A 268 5.35 7.21 0.96
CA ILE A 268 6.64 6.54 1.15
C ILE A 268 6.73 6.24 2.65
N TYR A 269 6.75 4.97 3.01
CA TYR A 269 6.72 4.53 4.40
C TYR A 269 7.97 3.73 4.73
N ALA A 270 8.60 3.99 5.87
CA ALA A 270 9.81 3.32 6.34
C ALA A 270 9.51 2.38 7.51
N GLY A 271 8.73 1.32 7.25
CA GLY A 271 8.38 0.32 8.26
C GLY A 271 7.79 0.94 9.53
N GLN A 272 8.43 0.64 10.67
CA GLN A 272 8.00 1.13 12.00
C GLN A 272 8.41 2.58 12.28
N GLN A 273 9.09 3.24 11.35
CA GLN A 273 9.47 4.66 11.42
C GLN A 273 8.39 5.57 10.81
N GLY A 274 7.31 5.00 10.28
CA GLY A 274 6.16 5.75 9.81
C GLY A 274 6.32 6.27 8.39
N ALA A 275 5.58 7.34 8.08
CA ALA A 275 5.59 7.94 6.75
C ALA A 275 6.71 8.98 6.62
N LEU A 276 7.53 8.83 5.58
CA LEU A 276 8.56 9.77 5.16
C LEU A 276 8.05 10.83 4.18
N ALA A 277 6.99 10.51 3.45
CA ALA A 277 6.20 11.43 2.63
C ALA A 277 4.83 10.81 2.40
N ARG A 278 3.77 11.61 2.39
CA ARG A 278 2.42 11.13 2.11
C ARG A 278 1.53 12.27 1.62
N LEU A 279 0.48 11.91 0.87
CA LEU A 279 -0.50 12.84 0.37
C LEU A 279 -1.87 12.16 0.31
N MET A 280 -2.86 12.78 0.95
CA MET A 280 -4.29 12.47 0.82
C MET A 280 -5.01 13.76 0.40
N ILE A 281 -5.65 13.75 -0.77
CA ILE A 281 -6.49 14.86 -1.24
C ILE A 281 -7.89 14.64 -0.69
N THR A 282 -8.22 15.36 0.38
CA THR A 282 -9.47 15.18 1.13
C THR A 282 -10.49 16.26 0.85
N ASP A 283 -10.07 17.46 0.44
CA ASP A 283 -10.88 18.69 0.42
C ASP A 283 -11.06 19.31 -0.97
N GLU A 284 -10.59 18.62 -2.00
CA GLU A 284 -10.76 19.01 -3.40
C GLU A 284 -11.65 18.01 -4.16
N LEU A 285 -12.41 18.51 -5.14
CA LEU A 285 -13.21 17.67 -6.03
C LEU A 285 -12.33 17.09 -7.16
N GLU A 286 -11.35 17.88 -7.60
CA GLU A 286 -10.40 17.49 -8.63
C GLU A 286 -9.16 16.88 -7.97
N GLY A 287 -8.63 15.81 -8.57
CA GLY A 287 -7.36 15.24 -8.12
C GLY A 287 -6.16 16.08 -8.56
N GLN A 288 -4.97 15.70 -8.12
CA GLN A 288 -3.74 16.40 -8.48
C GLN A 288 -2.71 15.46 -9.14
N ARG A 289 -1.70 16.06 -9.75
CA ARG A 289 -0.51 15.39 -10.26
C ARG A 289 0.68 15.89 -9.45
N MET A 290 1.16 15.08 -8.51
CA MET A 290 2.20 15.47 -7.56
C MET A 290 3.26 14.37 -7.44
N LEU A 291 4.53 14.77 -7.46
CA LEU A 291 5.67 13.90 -7.16
C LEU A 291 6.06 14.10 -5.69
N LEU A 292 5.93 13.04 -4.89
CA LEU A 292 6.39 13.03 -3.50
C LEU A 292 7.79 12.42 -3.46
N LEU A 293 8.73 13.11 -2.82
CA LEU A 293 10.12 12.69 -2.71
C LEU A 293 10.49 12.40 -1.27
N ALA A 294 11.27 11.34 -1.04
CA ALA A 294 11.89 11.08 0.27
C ALA A 294 13.22 10.33 0.13
N LYS A 295 14.11 10.54 1.12
CA LYS A 295 15.29 9.68 1.34
C LYS A 295 14.85 8.46 2.13
N VAL A 296 14.99 7.28 1.54
CA VAL A 296 14.53 6.01 2.12
C VAL A 296 15.74 5.19 2.53
N PRO A 297 15.79 4.64 3.76
CA PRO A 297 16.97 3.94 4.24
C PRO A 297 17.15 2.63 3.47
N LEU A 298 18.39 2.24 3.19
CA LEU A 298 18.67 0.92 2.62
C LEU A 298 18.32 -0.20 3.61
N ASN A 299 18.43 0.06 4.91
CA ASN A 299 18.01 -0.88 5.95
C ASN A 299 16.75 -0.35 6.66
N PRO A 300 15.55 -0.94 6.43
CA PRO A 300 14.32 -0.49 7.08
C PRO A 300 14.33 -0.62 8.62
N GLU A 301 15.23 -1.41 9.20
CA GLU A 301 15.37 -1.57 10.65
C GLU A 301 16.30 -0.53 11.29
N GLU A 302 17.12 0.18 10.51
CA GLU A 302 18.02 1.21 11.03
C GLU A 302 17.24 2.47 11.41
N PRO A 303 17.35 2.96 12.66
CA PRO A 303 16.72 4.19 13.06
C PRO A 303 17.23 5.37 12.22
N ILE A 304 16.31 6.10 11.61
CA ILE A 304 16.62 7.31 10.89
C ILE A 304 16.41 8.50 11.82
N ALA A 305 17.40 9.40 11.87
CA ALA A 305 17.20 10.75 12.38
C ALA A 305 16.47 11.60 11.31
N THR A 306 15.17 11.40 11.19
CA THR A 306 14.30 12.25 10.34
C THR A 306 13.33 13.02 11.22
N ASP A 307 13.14 14.31 10.89
CA ASP A 307 12.02 15.07 11.42
C ASP A 307 10.73 14.41 10.93
N GLU A 308 9.99 13.82 11.87
CA GLU A 308 8.74 13.15 11.59
C GLU A 308 7.71 14.15 11.03
N ILE A 309 7.00 13.76 9.99
CA ILE A 309 5.98 14.62 9.38
C ILE A 309 4.73 14.60 10.26
N LEU A 310 4.57 15.67 11.03
CA LEU A 310 3.35 15.97 11.78
C LEU A 310 2.55 17.00 10.99
N GLU A 311 1.34 16.62 10.59
CA GLU A 311 0.46 17.53 9.87
C GLU A 311 -0.09 18.61 10.81
N PRO A 312 -0.30 19.84 10.31
CA PRO A 312 -1.09 20.80 11.05
C PRO A 312 -2.50 20.25 11.25
N GLU A 313 -3.06 20.54 12.41
CA GLU A 313 -4.45 20.23 12.80
C GLU A 313 -5.46 21.12 12.05
N ASN A 314 -5.30 21.26 10.73
CA ASN A 314 -6.19 22.06 9.90
C ASN A 314 -7.40 21.23 9.50
N THR A 315 -8.58 21.75 9.80
CA THR A 315 -9.84 21.08 9.50
C THR A 315 -10.49 21.68 8.26
N THR A 316 -10.45 20.97 7.13
CA THR A 316 -11.14 21.35 5.90
C THR A 316 -12.31 20.41 5.62
N PRO A 317 -13.40 20.88 4.98
CA PRO A 317 -14.52 20.01 4.61
C PRO A 317 -14.08 18.90 3.69
N VAL A 318 -14.46 17.66 4.03
CA VAL A 318 -14.09 16.47 3.26
C VAL A 318 -14.95 16.38 2.00
N LYS A 319 -14.31 16.44 0.84
CA LYS A 319 -14.86 16.24 -0.50
C LYS A 319 -14.46 14.90 -1.13
N LEU A 320 -13.51 14.19 -0.52
CA LEU A 320 -13.17 12.82 -0.88
C LEU A 320 -14.36 11.90 -0.58
N LYS A 321 -14.86 11.22 -1.60
CA LYS A 321 -15.92 10.23 -1.43
C LYS A 321 -15.37 9.03 -0.65
N LEU A 322 -16.01 8.65 0.44
CA LEU A 322 -15.55 7.54 1.27
C LEU A 322 -16.58 6.42 1.26
N LEU A 323 -16.12 5.19 1.08
CA LEU A 323 -16.93 4.02 1.33
C LEU A 323 -17.09 3.83 2.84
N GLN A 324 -18.08 3.04 3.24
CA GLN A 324 -18.31 2.65 4.62
C GLN A 324 -18.21 1.14 4.75
N GLN A 325 -17.57 0.66 5.83
CA GLN A 325 -17.52 -0.77 6.18
C GLN A 325 -18.93 -1.37 6.24
N PRO A 326 -19.30 -2.31 5.34
CA PRO A 326 -20.66 -2.85 5.28
C PRO A 326 -21.06 -3.66 6.52
N GLU A 327 -20.10 -4.27 7.22
CA GLU A 327 -20.40 -5.24 8.28
C GLU A 327 -20.42 -4.67 9.71
N LEU A 328 -20.58 -3.35 9.86
CA LEU A 328 -20.59 -2.66 11.17
C LEU A 328 -21.62 -3.22 12.16
N LYS A 329 -22.76 -3.72 11.68
CA LYS A 329 -23.81 -4.36 12.51
C LYS A 329 -23.34 -5.63 13.23
N ASN A 330 -22.33 -6.31 12.68
CA ASN A 330 -21.83 -7.57 13.22
C ASN A 330 -20.79 -7.37 14.33
N PHE A 331 -20.44 -6.11 14.63
CA PHE A 331 -19.49 -5.78 15.68
C PHE A 331 -20.16 -5.88 17.04
N THR A 332 -19.47 -6.51 17.99
CA THR A 332 -19.82 -6.38 19.40
C THR A 332 -19.28 -5.04 19.89
N THR A 333 -20.17 -4.08 20.16
CA THR A 333 -19.78 -2.69 20.47
C THR A 333 -20.29 -2.18 21.81
N TRP A 334 -19.60 -1.19 22.35
CA TRP A 334 -20.01 -0.41 23.51
C TRP A 334 -19.81 1.08 23.22
N GLU A 335 -20.85 1.88 23.43
CA GLU A 335 -20.83 3.32 23.19
C GLU A 335 -20.21 4.07 24.36
N LEU A 336 -19.30 4.99 24.07
CA LEU A 336 -18.75 5.88 25.09
C LEU A 336 -19.85 6.87 25.51
N PRO A 337 -20.13 7.04 26.82
CA PRO A 337 -20.97 8.12 27.27
C PRO A 337 -20.26 9.45 26.97
N MET A 338 -20.91 10.31 26.18
CA MET A 338 -20.41 11.66 25.89
C MET A 338 -20.60 12.57 27.11
N VAL A 339 -19.85 12.28 28.19
CA VAL A 339 -19.83 13.02 29.45
C VAL A 339 -18.40 13.50 29.70
N ARG A 340 -18.25 14.78 30.06
CA ARG A 340 -16.95 15.40 30.34
C ARG A 340 -16.19 14.68 31.46
N GLY A 341 -14.88 14.46 31.25
CA GLY A 341 -13.98 13.88 32.24
C GLY A 341 -14.30 12.43 32.59
N SER A 342 -14.67 11.65 31.58
CA SER A 342 -15.04 10.24 31.75
C SER A 342 -13.83 9.34 31.55
N SER A 343 -13.85 8.20 32.23
CA SER A 343 -12.89 7.13 32.04
C SER A 343 -13.60 5.78 32.07
N VAL A 344 -13.09 4.81 31.31
CA VAL A 344 -13.65 3.47 31.26
C VAL A 344 -12.56 2.42 31.09
N ASP A 345 -12.69 1.36 31.88
CA ASP A 345 -12.05 0.07 31.63
C ASP A 345 -13.11 -0.93 31.14
N LYS A 346 -12.94 -1.49 29.94
CA LYS A 346 -13.86 -2.48 29.38
C LYS A 346 -13.13 -3.62 28.70
N ARG A 347 -13.60 -4.84 28.93
CA ARG A 347 -13.22 -6.02 28.16
C ARG A 347 -14.39 -6.40 27.27
N ILE A 348 -14.16 -6.46 25.97
CA ILE A 348 -15.15 -6.90 24.97
C ILE A 348 -14.55 -8.11 24.27
N CYS A 349 -15.36 -9.15 24.05
CA CYS A 349 -14.95 -10.34 23.35
C CYS A 349 -15.98 -10.70 22.27
N GLN A 350 -15.50 -11.23 21.16
CA GLN A 350 -16.31 -11.85 20.12
C GLN A 350 -15.54 -13.04 19.57
N GLU A 351 -16.18 -14.22 19.59
CA GLU A 351 -15.55 -15.49 19.20
C GLU A 351 -14.19 -15.70 19.90
N ASP A 352 -13.10 -15.73 19.14
CA ASP A 352 -11.73 -15.97 19.61
C ASP A 352 -10.87 -14.71 19.74
N LEU A 353 -11.48 -13.52 19.71
CA LEU A 353 -10.81 -12.25 20.00
C LEU A 353 -11.40 -11.61 21.26
N CYS A 354 -10.54 -11.30 22.23
CA CYS A 354 -10.85 -10.44 23.37
C CYS A 354 -9.95 -9.22 23.36
N CYS A 355 -10.53 -8.04 23.60
CA CYS A 355 -9.77 -6.80 23.76
C CYS A 355 -10.17 -6.08 25.04
N GLU A 356 -9.15 -5.63 25.77
CA GLU A 356 -9.27 -4.77 26.94
C GLU A 356 -8.94 -3.34 26.53
N PHE A 357 -9.87 -2.43 26.83
CA PHE A 357 -9.80 -1.02 26.52
C PHE A 357 -9.68 -0.26 27.83
N ARG A 358 -8.72 0.65 27.90
CA ARG A 358 -8.67 1.71 28.91
C ARG A 358 -8.70 3.03 28.19
N VAL A 359 -9.72 3.83 28.46
CA VAL A 359 -9.93 5.09 27.74
C VAL A 359 -10.32 6.16 28.74
N THR A 360 -9.63 7.29 28.69
CA THR A 360 -9.98 8.50 29.43
C THR A 360 -10.14 9.65 28.45
N TRP A 361 -11.29 10.30 28.47
CA TRP A 361 -11.62 11.37 27.54
C TRP A 361 -12.30 12.55 28.24
N THR A 362 -12.15 13.72 27.64
CA THR A 362 -12.85 14.93 28.05
C THR A 362 -13.54 15.58 26.87
N LEU A 363 -14.62 16.30 27.15
CA LEU A 363 -15.36 17.07 26.17
C LEU A 363 -14.97 18.54 26.31
N GLU A 364 -14.66 19.18 25.19
CA GLU A 364 -14.63 20.64 25.09
C GLU A 364 -16.08 21.18 25.18
N ASP A 365 -16.30 22.42 25.61
CA ASP A 365 -17.58 22.96 26.17
C ASP A 365 -18.86 22.89 25.29
N THR A 366 -18.83 22.22 24.14
CA THR A 366 -19.96 22.08 23.21
C THR A 366 -20.22 20.62 22.83
N GLN A 367 -21.42 20.33 22.30
CA GLN A 367 -21.81 18.98 21.88
C GLN A 367 -20.83 18.43 20.83
N PRO A 368 -20.37 17.17 20.94
CA PRO A 368 -19.44 16.59 19.98
C PRO A 368 -20.13 16.26 18.65
N GLU A 369 -19.41 16.43 17.54
CA GLU A 369 -19.88 16.07 16.19
C GLU A 369 -19.97 14.54 15.98
N TYR A 370 -19.13 13.80 16.72
CA TYR A 370 -19.03 12.36 16.66
C TYR A 370 -19.24 11.75 18.03
N ASN A 371 -20.02 10.67 18.08
CA ASN A 371 -19.98 9.70 19.15
C ASN A 371 -18.84 8.72 18.89
N TYR A 372 -18.42 8.00 19.93
CA TYR A 372 -17.38 6.99 19.83
C TYR A 372 -17.85 5.65 20.35
N ARG A 373 -17.37 4.59 19.71
CA ARG A 373 -17.64 3.22 20.16
C ARG A 373 -16.33 2.47 20.31
N LEU A 374 -16.27 1.64 21.33
CA LEU A 374 -15.35 0.51 21.40
C LEU A 374 -16.01 -0.65 20.67
N GLY A 375 -15.26 -1.39 19.87
CA GLY A 375 -15.80 -2.54 19.16
C GLY A 375 -14.78 -3.66 19.02
N VAL A 376 -15.31 -4.87 18.97
CA VAL A 376 -14.59 -6.08 18.57
C VAL A 376 -15.39 -6.71 17.43
N TRP A 377 -14.69 -7.24 16.44
CA TRP A 377 -15.27 -7.99 15.35
C TRP A 377 -14.37 -9.15 14.95
N VAL A 378 -14.97 -10.34 14.85
CA VAL A 378 -14.38 -11.51 14.22
C VAL A 378 -15.34 -11.96 13.14
N GLY A 379 -14.88 -11.94 11.89
CA GLY A 379 -15.78 -12.24 10.80
C GLY A 379 -15.12 -12.22 9.44
N ARG A 380 -15.93 -12.48 8.41
CA ARG A 380 -15.53 -12.37 7.02
C ARG A 380 -15.88 -10.99 6.51
N ARG A 381 -14.85 -10.27 6.06
CA ARG A 381 -15.03 -9.04 5.31
C ARG A 381 -15.24 -9.40 3.85
N ARG A 382 -16.38 -8.99 3.30
CA ARG A 382 -16.64 -9.00 1.86
C ARG A 382 -16.11 -7.70 1.27
N TYR A 383 -15.43 -7.81 0.13
CA TYR A 383 -15.05 -6.65 -0.68
C TYR A 383 -16.04 -6.55 -1.84
N GLU A 384 -15.74 -7.19 -2.96
CA GLU A 384 -16.61 -7.31 -4.13
C GLU A 384 -16.65 -8.77 -4.60
N GLU A 385 -17.74 -9.14 -5.28
CA GLU A 385 -17.99 -10.50 -5.80
C GLU A 385 -17.82 -11.61 -4.71
N GLU A 386 -16.96 -12.61 -4.99
CA GLU A 386 -16.65 -13.76 -4.14
C GLU A 386 -15.31 -13.63 -3.40
N GLN A 387 -14.75 -12.41 -3.29
CA GLN A 387 -13.49 -12.18 -2.59
C GLN A 387 -13.72 -11.78 -1.12
N TYR A 388 -13.00 -12.45 -0.22
CA TYR A 388 -13.15 -12.28 1.22
C TYR A 388 -11.80 -12.34 1.93
N SER A 389 -11.72 -11.64 3.06
CA SER A 389 -10.66 -11.81 4.06
C SER A 389 -11.28 -12.13 5.42
N ALA A 390 -10.68 -13.04 6.19
CA ALA A 390 -11.06 -13.24 7.58
C ALA A 390 -10.35 -12.21 8.45
N ILE A 391 -11.15 -11.42 9.16
CA ILE A 391 -10.69 -10.28 9.92
C ILE A 391 -10.96 -10.52 11.40
N ARG A 392 -9.97 -10.21 12.22
CA ARG A 392 -10.11 -10.01 13.66
C ARG A 392 -9.70 -8.59 13.94
N LEU A 393 -10.60 -7.81 14.52
CA LEU A 393 -10.42 -6.38 14.67
C LEU A 393 -10.96 -5.95 16.02
N CYS A 394 -10.22 -5.09 16.70
CA CYS A 394 -10.79 -4.33 17.81
C CYS A 394 -10.25 -2.92 17.87
N GLY A 395 -11.08 -1.98 18.30
CA GLY A 395 -10.71 -0.57 18.24
C GLY A 395 -11.75 0.38 18.79
N LEU A 396 -11.31 1.63 18.93
CA LEU A 396 -12.16 2.80 19.08
C LEU A 396 -12.39 3.43 17.72
N PHE A 397 -13.63 3.79 17.39
CA PHE A 397 -13.98 4.42 16.12
C PHE A 397 -15.15 5.40 16.25
N ALA A 398 -15.12 6.44 15.41
CA ALA A 398 -16.08 7.53 15.39
C ALA A 398 -17.38 7.19 14.62
N CYS A 399 -18.51 7.70 15.12
CA CYS A 399 -19.85 7.49 14.60
C CYS A 399 -20.67 8.77 14.59
N LYS A 400 -21.47 8.98 13.54
CA LYS A 400 -22.30 10.19 13.41
C LYS A 400 -23.49 10.24 14.38
N GLY A 401 -23.84 9.12 14.98
CA GLY A 401 -24.82 9.05 16.05
C GLY A 401 -24.67 7.80 16.88
N ALA A 402 -25.68 7.53 17.70
CA ALA A 402 -25.68 6.39 18.62
C ALA A 402 -25.83 5.02 17.92
N ASN A 403 -26.28 4.98 16.66
CA ASN A 403 -26.37 3.72 15.91
C ASN A 403 -24.98 3.31 15.39
N VAL A 404 -24.60 2.05 15.58
CA VAL A 404 -23.35 1.47 15.05
C VAL A 404 -23.24 1.59 13.52
N GLU A 405 -24.36 1.60 12.80
CA GLU A 405 -24.37 1.81 11.35
C GLU A 405 -24.01 3.22 10.92
N SER A 406 -23.94 4.17 11.86
CA SER A 406 -23.49 5.53 11.57
C SER A 406 -21.96 5.69 11.68
N CYS A 407 -21.26 4.62 12.09
CA CYS A 407 -19.81 4.63 12.24
C CYS A 407 -19.10 4.70 10.89
N GLY A 408 -18.08 5.55 10.77
CA GLY A 408 -17.38 5.77 9.50
C GLY A 408 -18.15 6.61 8.47
N LEU A 409 -19.28 7.23 8.83
CA LEU A 409 -19.90 8.26 7.99
C LEU A 409 -19.22 9.62 8.21
N VAL A 410 -18.98 10.37 7.14
CA VAL A 410 -18.46 11.76 7.20
C VAL A 410 -19.61 12.73 6.91
N SER A 411 -19.60 13.91 7.54
CA SER A 411 -20.64 14.92 7.29
C SER A 411 -20.47 15.49 5.90
N GLU A 412 -21.37 15.17 4.96
CA GLU A 412 -21.33 15.72 3.61
C GLU A 412 -21.72 17.22 3.56
N GLN A 413 -22.21 17.80 4.66
CA GLN A 413 -22.95 19.07 4.63
C GLN A 413 -22.45 20.18 5.57
N GLU A 414 -21.34 20.02 6.30
CA GLU A 414 -20.88 21.09 7.20
C GLU A 414 -19.59 21.77 6.74
N VAL A 415 -19.72 23.08 6.56
CA VAL A 415 -18.76 24.05 5.99
C VAL A 415 -17.45 24.15 6.80
N HIS A 416 -17.38 23.50 7.96
CA HIS A 416 -16.18 23.33 8.76
C HIS A 416 -16.30 22.01 9.51
N LEU A 417 -15.34 21.09 9.36
CA LEU A 417 -15.08 20.07 10.38
C LEU A 417 -14.60 20.81 11.64
N GLN A 418 -15.48 21.47 12.41
CA GLN A 418 -15.02 22.11 13.64
C GLN A 418 -14.52 21.01 14.56
N ASP A 419 -13.26 21.14 14.99
CA ASP A 419 -12.48 20.26 15.87
C ASP A 419 -13.27 19.13 16.52
N HIS A 420 -12.76 17.90 16.38
CA HIS A 420 -13.24 16.78 17.19
C HIS A 420 -13.12 17.17 18.68
N ARG A 421 -14.27 17.48 19.28
CA ARG A 421 -14.38 18.06 20.63
C ARG A 421 -14.19 17.05 21.76
N VAL A 422 -13.70 15.86 21.41
CA VAL A 422 -13.41 14.76 22.32
C VAL A 422 -11.90 14.59 22.36
N VAL A 423 -11.31 15.01 23.47
CA VAL A 423 -9.87 14.85 23.69
C VAL A 423 -9.65 13.54 24.43
N PHE A 424 -9.01 12.58 23.76
CA PHE A 424 -8.56 11.34 24.39
C PHE A 424 -7.24 11.61 25.10
N THR A 425 -7.29 11.73 26.42
CA THR A 425 -6.12 11.98 27.27
C THR A 425 -5.32 10.72 27.57
N ASP A 426 -5.99 9.57 27.57
CA ASP A 426 -5.39 8.25 27.73
C ASP A 426 -6.19 7.25 26.91
N LEU A 427 -5.51 6.43 26.12
CA LEU A 427 -6.14 5.41 25.29
C LEU A 427 -5.19 4.23 25.11
N GLN A 428 -5.59 3.09 25.65
CA GLN A 428 -4.87 1.83 25.58
C GLN A 428 -5.81 0.72 25.09
N ILE A 429 -5.30 -0.11 24.19
CA ILE A 429 -5.94 -1.35 23.75
C ILE A 429 -4.96 -2.51 23.97
N LEU A 430 -5.42 -3.53 24.69
CA LEU A 430 -4.74 -4.81 24.82
C LEU A 430 -5.60 -5.88 24.12
N GLY A 431 -5.15 -6.37 22.97
CA GLY A 431 -5.84 -7.41 22.21
C GLY A 431 -5.15 -8.77 22.34
N GLU A 432 -5.94 -9.83 22.55
CA GLU A 432 -5.48 -11.22 22.55
C GLU A 432 -5.85 -11.88 21.21
N PHE A 433 -4.96 -11.79 20.24
CA PHE A 433 -5.19 -12.30 18.87
C PHE A 433 -4.79 -13.77 18.77
N VAL A 434 -5.65 -14.61 18.23
CA VAL A 434 -5.33 -16.04 18.08
C VAL A 434 -4.15 -16.26 17.13
N ARG A 435 -3.23 -17.18 17.45
CA ARG A 435 -2.11 -17.47 16.55
C ARG A 435 -2.54 -18.31 15.37
N ARG A 436 -2.12 -17.92 14.16
CA ARG A 436 -2.25 -18.69 12.92
C ARG A 436 -0.99 -18.59 12.08
N PRO A 437 -0.71 -19.59 11.21
CA PRO A 437 0.49 -19.60 10.38
C PRO A 437 0.58 -18.38 9.45
N ARG A 438 -0.52 -18.00 8.81
CA ARG A 438 -0.60 -16.84 7.92
C ARG A 438 -1.58 -15.81 8.45
N CYS A 439 -1.06 -14.85 9.19
CA CYS A 439 -1.82 -13.69 9.63
C CYS A 439 -0.92 -12.46 9.73
N LEU A 440 -1.50 -11.30 9.45
CA LEU A 440 -0.84 -10.00 9.59
C LEU A 440 -1.64 -9.13 10.56
N ILE A 441 -1.03 -8.73 11.67
CA ILE A 441 -1.66 -7.86 12.67
C ILE A 441 -0.96 -6.50 12.64
N LEU A 442 -1.74 -5.44 12.38
CA LEU A 442 -1.24 -4.09 12.14
C LEU A 442 -1.98 -3.03 12.96
N PRO A 443 -1.32 -1.90 13.29
CA PRO A 443 -2.01 -0.72 13.80
C PRO A 443 -2.87 -0.09 12.70
N SER A 444 -4.13 0.21 13.03
CA SER A 444 -5.07 0.90 12.15
C SER A 444 -5.56 2.16 12.87
N THR A 445 -4.90 3.27 12.59
CA THR A 445 -5.20 4.58 13.19
C THR A 445 -5.56 5.59 12.12
N LEU A 446 -6.42 6.54 12.44
CA LEU A 446 -6.81 7.58 11.49
C LEU A 446 -7.11 8.89 12.23
N SER A 447 -6.48 9.98 11.77
CA SER A 447 -6.83 11.35 12.17
C SER A 447 -7.89 11.94 11.24
N SER A 448 -8.79 12.74 11.78
CA SER A 448 -9.91 13.37 11.07
C SER A 448 -9.54 14.57 10.22
N SER A 449 -8.48 15.29 10.58
CA SER A 449 -8.05 16.50 9.86
C SER A 449 -7.47 16.18 8.50
N SER A 450 -6.63 15.15 8.45
CA SER A 450 -5.80 14.83 7.29
C SER A 450 -6.00 13.43 6.71
N PHE A 451 -6.83 12.59 7.35
CA PHE A 451 -7.03 11.19 6.95
C PHE A 451 -5.75 10.37 6.90
N TYR A 452 -4.76 10.73 7.72
CA TYR A 452 -3.53 10.00 7.87
C TYR A 452 -3.51 9.12 9.11
N ALA A 453 -2.71 8.06 9.05
CA ALA A 453 -2.34 7.30 10.24
C ALA A 453 -1.46 8.12 11.19
N LEU A 454 -1.57 7.80 12.48
CA LEU A 454 -0.69 8.33 13.51
C LEU A 454 0.74 7.90 13.23
N GLN A 455 1.66 8.83 13.46
CA GLN A 455 3.09 8.58 13.31
C GLN A 455 3.66 7.87 14.57
N PRO A 456 4.83 7.20 14.49
CA PRO A 456 5.41 6.46 15.61
C PRO A 456 5.59 7.25 16.91
N SER A 457 5.79 8.58 16.87
CA SER A 457 5.87 9.39 18.10
C SER A 457 4.54 9.55 18.82
N GLN A 458 3.42 9.30 18.15
CA GLN A 458 2.07 9.50 18.66
C GLN A 458 1.48 8.21 19.26
N LEU A 459 2.04 7.04 18.94
CA LEU A 459 1.57 5.74 19.42
C LEU A 459 2.70 4.84 19.92
N ALA A 460 2.44 4.03 20.94
CA ALA A 460 3.30 2.95 21.36
C ALA A 460 2.66 1.61 20.97
N TRP A 461 3.49 0.69 20.50
CA TRP A 461 3.08 -0.63 20.05
C TRP A 461 4.02 -1.67 20.63
N SER A 462 3.47 -2.74 21.18
CA SER A 462 4.25 -3.91 21.60
C SER A 462 3.50 -5.20 21.31
N MET A 463 4.27 -6.24 21.01
CA MET A 463 3.80 -7.56 20.64
C MET A 463 4.49 -8.60 21.51
N GLU A 464 3.70 -9.45 22.15
CA GLU A 464 4.16 -10.58 22.96
C GLU A 464 3.56 -11.87 22.38
N GLU A 465 4.41 -12.76 21.88
CA GLU A 465 3.97 -14.06 21.40
C GLU A 465 3.83 -15.06 22.55
N LEU A 466 2.61 -15.53 22.80
CA LEU A 466 2.31 -16.59 23.75
C LEU A 466 2.00 -17.90 23.01
N VAL A 467 1.74 -18.98 23.74
CA VAL A 467 1.53 -20.31 23.14
C VAL A 467 0.37 -20.31 22.14
N ASN A 468 -0.79 -19.74 22.51
CA ASN A 468 -2.01 -19.79 21.69
C ASN A 468 -2.43 -18.44 21.10
N VAL A 469 -1.88 -17.34 21.64
CA VAL A 469 -2.27 -15.98 21.26
C VAL A 469 -1.05 -15.10 21.07
N THR A 470 -1.15 -14.14 20.17
CA THR A 470 -0.27 -12.98 20.09
C THR A 470 -0.95 -11.84 20.83
N ARG A 471 -0.37 -11.41 21.94
CA ARG A 471 -0.88 -10.28 22.72
C ARG A 471 -0.31 -9.00 22.14
N ILE A 472 -1.19 -8.11 21.72
CA ILE A 472 -0.84 -6.80 21.18
C ILE A 472 -1.27 -5.73 22.17
N LYS A 473 -0.34 -4.84 22.53
CA LYS A 473 -0.65 -3.65 23.33
C LYS A 473 -0.36 -2.41 22.47
N MET A 474 -1.38 -1.58 22.29
CA MET A 474 -1.32 -0.33 21.55
C MET A 474 -1.78 0.82 22.46
N GLU A 475 -0.98 1.86 22.57
CA GLU A 475 -1.19 2.99 23.50
C GLU A 475 -0.98 4.32 22.79
N LEU A 476 -1.81 5.30 23.11
CA LEU A 476 -1.60 6.67 22.70
C LEU A 476 -0.49 7.31 23.55
N ARG A 477 0.51 7.94 22.95
CA ARG A 477 1.65 8.54 23.67
C ARG A 477 1.37 9.94 24.22
N GLN A 478 0.44 10.66 23.60
CA GLN A 478 0.09 12.02 23.95
C GLN A 478 -1.41 12.25 23.69
N PRO A 479 -2.06 13.18 24.43
CA PRO A 479 -3.47 13.47 24.20
C PRO A 479 -3.77 13.79 22.73
N HIS A 480 -4.90 13.30 22.22
CA HIS A 480 -5.30 13.50 20.82
C HIS A 480 -6.78 13.88 20.72
N SER A 481 -7.06 15.00 20.05
CA SER A 481 -8.42 15.51 19.82
C SER A 481 -9.02 14.98 18.51
N GLN A 482 -8.21 14.86 17.45
CA GLN A 482 -8.67 14.60 16.08
C GLN A 482 -8.76 13.11 15.71
N LEU A 483 -9.00 12.23 16.67
CA LEU A 483 -8.91 10.79 16.43
C LEU A 483 -10.23 10.25 15.83
N MET A 484 -10.22 9.72 14.60
CA MET A 484 -11.38 9.00 14.06
C MET A 484 -11.34 7.51 14.39
N THR A 485 -10.15 6.91 14.34
CA THR A 485 -9.96 5.48 14.51
C THR A 485 -8.67 5.22 15.28
N PHE A 486 -8.73 4.31 16.25
CA PHE A 486 -7.58 3.74 16.94
C PHE A 486 -7.85 2.27 17.20
N ALA A 487 -7.31 1.42 16.33
CA ALA A 487 -7.67 0.01 16.26
C ALA A 487 -6.45 -0.86 15.99
N ILE A 488 -6.59 -2.14 16.36
CA ILE A 488 -5.69 -3.22 15.97
C ILE A 488 -6.43 -4.05 14.94
N TYR A 489 -5.86 -4.17 13.74
CA TYR A 489 -6.45 -4.87 12.60
C TYR A 489 -5.66 -6.14 12.30
N GLY A 490 -6.29 -7.30 12.40
CA GLY A 490 -5.72 -8.60 12.08
C GLY A 490 -6.36 -9.19 10.83
N ASN A 491 -5.54 -9.45 9.81
CA ASN A 491 -5.93 -10.18 8.60
C ASN A 491 -5.45 -11.64 8.70
N TYR A 492 -6.34 -12.60 8.54
CA TYR A 492 -6.10 -14.04 8.69
C TYR A 492 -6.34 -14.73 7.36
N PHE A 493 -5.25 -15.11 6.68
CA PHE A 493 -5.33 -15.43 5.26
C PHE A 493 -5.81 -16.85 4.95
N ASP A 494 -5.51 -17.82 5.82
CA ASP A 494 -5.88 -19.23 5.61
C ASP A 494 -7.24 -19.61 6.23
N GLU A 495 -7.86 -18.67 6.94
CA GLU A 495 -9.14 -18.93 7.59
C GLU A 495 -10.30 -18.62 6.66
N TYR A 496 -10.85 -19.68 6.07
CA TYR A 496 -12.22 -19.64 5.59
C TYR A 496 -13.14 -19.82 6.81
N ALA A 497 -14.21 -19.03 6.94
CA ALA A 497 -15.22 -19.31 7.96
C ALA A 497 -15.74 -20.73 7.72
N ASN A 498 -15.37 -21.65 8.60
CA ASN A 498 -15.77 -23.03 8.49
C ASN A 498 -17.29 -23.12 8.71
N GLY A 499 -18.01 -23.19 7.60
CA GLY A 499 -19.19 -24.01 7.46
C GLY A 499 -18.89 -25.25 6.61
N ALA A 500 -17.71 -25.86 6.71
CA ALA A 500 -17.42 -27.16 6.07
C ALA A 500 -16.23 -27.90 6.70
N ALA A 501 -16.19 -28.01 8.03
CA ALA A 501 -15.56 -29.17 8.66
C ALA A 501 -16.42 -30.41 8.35
N GLY A 502 -16.28 -30.95 7.13
CA GLY A 502 -17.03 -32.12 6.68
C GLY A 502 -17.28 -32.16 5.17
N ARG A 503 -16.21 -32.23 4.35
CA ARG A 503 -16.28 -32.91 3.03
C ARG A 503 -14.95 -33.10 2.28
N LEU A 504 -13.80 -32.63 2.77
CA LEU A 504 -12.48 -32.95 2.18
C LEU A 504 -11.69 -34.06 2.90
N GLY A 505 -12.36 -34.89 3.72
CA GLY A 505 -11.76 -36.05 4.37
C GLY A 505 -11.93 -37.39 3.65
N ASN A 506 -12.72 -37.46 2.56
CA ASN A 506 -13.13 -38.74 1.95
C ASN A 506 -12.69 -38.95 0.49
N LEU A 507 -11.75 -38.17 -0.03
CA LEU A 507 -11.25 -38.32 -1.41
C LEU A 507 -9.78 -38.76 -1.50
N LEU A 508 -9.10 -39.03 -0.38
CA LEU A 508 -7.70 -39.47 -0.36
C LEU A 508 -7.47 -40.94 0.05
N PHE A 509 -8.52 -41.78 0.10
CA PHE A 509 -8.39 -43.21 0.48
C PHE A 509 -8.68 -44.23 -0.64
N LEU A 510 -8.70 -43.81 -1.92
CA LEU A 510 -9.03 -44.72 -3.03
C LEU A 510 -7.95 -44.89 -4.10
N LEU A 511 -6.69 -44.48 -3.86
CA LEU A 511 -5.62 -44.61 -4.87
C LEU A 511 -4.31 -45.21 -4.35
N ILE A 512 -4.35 -46.26 -3.52
CA ILE A 512 -3.19 -47.13 -3.30
C ILE A 512 -3.61 -48.61 -3.18
N THR A 513 -3.86 -49.26 -4.32
CA THR A 513 -3.54 -50.68 -4.55
C THR A 513 -3.46 -50.89 -6.05
N PRO A 514 -2.25 -51.09 -6.62
CA PRO A 514 -1.87 -52.46 -6.96
C PRO A 514 -0.36 -52.67 -6.90
N LEU A 515 0.21 -53.15 -5.79
CA LEU A 515 1.60 -53.65 -5.78
C LEU A 515 1.98 -54.44 -4.52
N ILE A 516 1.12 -55.36 -4.06
CA ILE A 516 1.56 -56.50 -3.23
C ILE A 516 0.82 -57.75 -3.70
N MET A 517 1.15 -58.17 -4.92
CA MET A 517 0.86 -59.51 -5.45
C MET A 517 2.20 -60.11 -5.87
N MET A 518 3.16 -60.13 -4.94
CA MET A 518 4.44 -60.82 -5.07
C MET A 518 5.08 -60.96 -3.68
N HIS A 519 4.41 -61.65 -2.76
CA HIS A 519 5.04 -62.48 -1.73
C HIS A 519 3.95 -63.13 -0.86
N LEU A 520 3.89 -64.47 -0.94
CA LEU A 520 3.29 -65.45 -0.01
C LEU A 520 2.24 -66.36 -0.66
N PHE A 521 2.73 -67.28 -1.50
CA PHE A 521 2.31 -68.67 -1.41
C PHE A 521 3.07 -69.30 -0.23
N ARG A 522 2.38 -69.70 0.84
CA ARG A 522 2.79 -70.86 1.65
C ARG A 522 1.63 -71.33 2.56
N GLU A 523 1.22 -72.56 2.25
CA GLU A 523 0.36 -73.51 2.99
C GLU A 523 -1.16 -73.27 3.00
#